data_AF-A0A1V6XPC5-F1
#
_entry.id   AF-A0A1V6XPC5-F1
#
_cell.length_a   1.000
_cell.length_b   1.000
_cell.length_c   1.000
_cell.angle_alpha   90.00
_cell.angle_beta   90.00
_cell.angle_gamma   90.00
#
_symmetry.space_group_name_H-M   'P 1'
#
loop_
_entity.id
_entity.type
_entity.pdbx_description
1 polymer ?
#
loop_
_entity_poly.entity_id
_entity_poly.type
_entity_poly.pdbx_seq_one_letter_code
_entity_poly.pdbx_strand_id
1 'polypeptide(L)'
;MDMTLGEEDYASVEQYDIAMRNVLGLTNDYFSWNIEKDQETDRMRNGVVVLMKEHNTTADAAKMMLLGVIVEQESLAPKLKEERLKRPASKGILQYFEAIELYVGGSCYWHSTAPRYQVFE
;
A
#
# COMPACT_ATOMS: atom_id res chain seq x y z
N MET A 1 -15.71 -12.56 -1.55
CA MET A 1 -16.06 -12.99 -0.19
C MET A 1 -17.51 -12.69 0.21
N ASP A 2 -18.42 -12.23 -0.67
CA ASP A 2 -19.84 -11.94 -0.33
C ASP A 2 -20.05 -11.39 1.11
N MET A 3 -19.27 -10.37 1.45
CA MET A 3 -19.17 -9.80 2.78
C MET A 3 -19.41 -8.30 2.66
N THR A 4 -20.21 -7.76 3.59
CA THR A 4 -20.45 -6.33 3.74
C THR A 4 -20.16 -5.97 5.19
N LEU A 5 -19.28 -4.99 5.41
CA LEU A 5 -19.11 -4.39 6.74
C LEU A 5 -20.19 -3.32 6.92
N GLY A 6 -20.83 -3.31 8.10
CA GLY A 6 -21.68 -2.18 8.49
C GLY A 6 -20.86 -0.90 8.65
N GLU A 7 -21.50 0.25 8.57
CA GLU A 7 -20.81 1.56 8.66
C GLU A 7 -20.00 1.71 9.95
N GLU A 8 -20.55 1.30 11.10
CA GLU A 8 -19.85 1.34 12.38
C GLU A 8 -18.63 0.40 12.40
N ASP A 9 -18.77 -0.80 11.84
CA ASP A 9 -17.68 -1.77 11.74
C ASP A 9 -16.57 -1.23 10.81
N TYR A 10 -16.92 -0.64 9.66
CA TYR A 10 -15.94 -0.03 8.76
C TYR A 10 -15.26 1.18 9.40
N ALA A 11 -16.01 2.11 9.99
CA ALA A 11 -15.46 3.26 10.70
C ALA A 11 -14.48 2.84 11.80
N SER A 12 -14.73 1.70 12.44
CA SER A 12 -13.85 1.16 13.47
C SER A 12 -12.52 0.59 12.94
N VAL A 13 -12.41 0.30 11.65
CA VAL A 13 -11.18 -0.21 10.99
C VAL A 13 -10.62 0.76 9.94
N GLU A 14 -11.21 1.94 9.75
CA GLU A 14 -10.87 2.87 8.67
C GLU A 14 -9.38 3.24 8.63
N GLN A 15 -8.79 3.55 9.79
CA GLN A 15 -7.35 3.88 9.84
C GLN A 15 -6.47 2.71 9.43
N TYR A 16 -6.86 1.49 9.80
CA TYR A 16 -6.16 0.27 9.39
C TYR A 16 -6.33 0.05 7.88
N ASP A 17 -7.53 0.23 7.35
CA ASP A 17 -7.80 0.16 5.91
C ASP A 17 -6.93 1.17 5.14
N ILE A 18 -6.87 2.42 5.59
CA ILE A 18 -6.03 3.45 5.00
C ILE A 18 -4.55 3.02 4.99
N ALA A 19 -4.04 2.50 6.11
CA ALA A 19 -2.66 2.01 6.17
C ALA A 19 -2.41 0.88 5.15
N MET A 20 -3.30 -0.11 5.07
CA MET A 20 -3.20 -1.22 4.11
C MET A 20 -3.30 -0.76 2.65
N ARG A 21 -4.18 0.21 2.37
CA ARG A 21 -4.32 0.82 1.03
C ARG A 21 -3.10 1.65 0.65
N ASN A 22 -2.48 2.32 1.60
CA ASN A 22 -1.21 3.03 1.38
C ASN A 22 -0.09 2.05 1.07
N VAL A 23 0.05 0.94 1.82
CA VAL A 23 1.02 -0.12 1.51
C VAL A 23 0.80 -0.61 0.07
N LEU A 24 -0.44 -0.95 -0.29
CA LEU A 24 -0.79 -1.44 -1.61
C LEU A 24 -0.43 -0.45 -2.73
N GLY A 25 -0.90 0.79 -2.62
CA GLY A 25 -0.74 1.81 -3.65
C GLY A 25 0.70 2.27 -3.80
N LEU A 26 1.40 2.51 -2.69
CA LEU A 26 2.79 2.97 -2.73
C LEU A 26 3.75 1.86 -3.15
N THR A 27 3.45 0.59 -2.82
CA THR A 27 4.20 -0.55 -3.36
C THR A 27 4.04 -0.66 -4.87
N ASN A 28 2.84 -0.39 -5.39
CA ASN A 28 2.64 -0.29 -6.83
C ASN A 28 3.54 0.80 -7.42
N ASP A 29 3.47 2.03 -6.91
CA ASP A 29 4.30 3.15 -7.37
C ASP A 29 5.81 2.82 -7.34
N TYR A 30 6.27 2.15 -6.27
CA TYR A 30 7.67 1.77 -6.09
C TYR A 30 8.15 0.81 -7.19
N PHE A 31 7.40 -0.26 -7.47
CA PHE A 31 7.81 -1.23 -8.49
C PHE A 31 7.49 -0.75 -9.91
N SER A 32 6.35 -0.09 -10.12
CA SER A 32 5.93 0.40 -11.43
C SER A 32 6.79 1.54 -11.93
N TRP A 33 7.49 2.26 -11.05
CA TRP A 33 8.45 3.30 -11.43
C TRP A 33 9.50 2.82 -12.45
N ASN A 34 9.88 1.54 -12.40
CA ASN A 34 10.82 0.95 -13.35
C ASN A 34 10.37 1.08 -14.81
N ILE A 35 9.06 1.11 -15.04
CA ILE A 35 8.43 1.17 -16.36
C ILE A 35 7.84 2.56 -16.60
N GLU A 36 7.18 3.13 -15.60
CA GLU A 36 6.46 4.40 -15.72
C GLU A 36 7.39 5.59 -15.97
N LYS A 37 8.62 5.57 -15.44
CA LYS A 37 9.58 6.67 -15.61
C LYS A 37 9.87 7.05 -17.08
N ASP A 38 9.74 6.07 -17.99
CA ASP A 38 10.04 6.22 -19.42
C ASP A 38 8.77 6.33 -20.27
N GLN A 39 7.57 6.33 -19.65
CA GLN A 39 6.31 6.45 -20.39
C GLN A 39 6.06 7.87 -20.86
N GLU A 40 5.73 8.02 -22.14
CA GLU A 40 5.20 9.27 -22.68
C GLU A 40 3.78 9.49 -22.15
N THR A 41 3.63 10.46 -21.25
CA THR A 41 2.37 10.86 -20.65
C THR A 41 2.33 12.36 -20.43
N ASP A 42 1.13 12.94 -20.46
CA ASP A 42 0.91 14.36 -20.15
C ASP A 42 1.18 14.66 -18.67
N ARG A 43 0.97 13.67 -17.79
CA ARG A 43 1.17 13.80 -16.36
C ARG A 43 1.53 12.48 -15.69
N MET A 44 2.73 12.42 -15.12
CA MET A 44 3.15 11.32 -14.26
C MET A 44 2.46 11.39 -12.89
N ARG A 45 1.77 10.31 -12.50
CA ARG A 45 1.08 10.17 -11.21
C ARG A 45 1.64 8.97 -10.46
N ASN A 46 2.83 9.17 -9.90
CA ASN A 46 3.58 8.16 -9.15
C ASN A 46 4.24 8.84 -7.94
N GLY A 47 4.21 8.19 -6.78
CA GLY A 47 4.78 8.68 -5.52
C GLY A 47 6.25 9.08 -5.61
N VAL A 48 7.05 8.42 -6.46
CA VAL A 48 8.45 8.81 -6.69
C VAL A 48 8.53 10.24 -7.25
N VAL A 49 7.71 10.59 -8.24
CA VAL A 49 7.70 11.95 -8.82
C VAL A 49 7.21 12.99 -7.83
N VAL A 50 6.25 12.64 -6.97
CA VAL A 50 5.76 13.53 -5.92
C VAL A 50 6.92 13.86 -4.96
N LEU A 51 7.61 12.83 -4.45
CA LEU A 51 8.72 12.99 -3.50
C LEU A 51 9.93 13.69 -4.12
N MET A 52 10.23 13.45 -5.40
CA MET A 52 11.28 14.19 -6.12
C MET A 52 11.01 15.70 -6.10
N LYS A 53 9.76 16.10 -6.38
CA LYS A 53 9.36 17.52 -6.43
C LYS A 53 9.29 18.14 -5.04
N GLU A 54 8.72 17.41 -4.08
CA GLU A 54 8.55 17.89 -2.71
C GLU A 54 9.89 18.12 -1.99
N HIS A 55 10.84 17.21 -2.18
CA HIS A 55 12.14 17.24 -1.49
C HIS A 55 13.30 17.72 -2.37
N ASN A 56 13.04 18.12 -3.62
CA ASN A 56 14.04 18.53 -4.60
C ASN A 56 15.22 17.54 -4.69
N THR A 57 14.92 16.28 -4.98
CA THR A 57 15.88 15.17 -4.93
C THR A 57 15.88 14.32 -6.20
N THR A 58 16.81 13.36 -6.28
CA THR A 58 16.92 12.41 -7.40
C THR A 58 15.84 11.34 -7.35
N ALA A 59 15.57 10.69 -8.50
CA ALA A 59 14.61 9.59 -8.57
C ALA A 59 14.98 8.42 -7.64
N ASP A 60 16.26 8.06 -7.55
CA ASP A 60 16.72 6.97 -6.68
C ASP A 60 16.52 7.30 -5.20
N ALA A 61 16.85 8.54 -4.79
CA ALA A 61 16.63 8.99 -3.41
C ALA A 61 15.13 9.05 -3.08
N ALA A 62 14.30 9.57 -4.00
CA ALA A 62 12.85 9.58 -3.84
C ALA A 62 12.23 8.18 -3.76
N LYS A 63 12.73 7.24 -4.57
CA LYS A 63 12.32 5.84 -4.54
C LYS A 63 12.68 5.18 -3.20
N MET A 64 13.85 5.48 -2.64
CA MET A 64 14.23 5.01 -1.30
C MET A 64 13.39 5.65 -0.18
N MET A 65 13.04 6.93 -0.30
CA MET A 65 12.10 7.57 0.64
C MET A 65 10.72 6.92 0.58
N LEU A 66 10.21 6.62 -0.63
CA LEU A 66 8.94 5.94 -0.82
C LEU A 66 8.94 4.56 -0.14
N LEU A 67 10.03 3.81 -0.24
CA LEU A 67 10.19 2.55 0.48
C LEU A 67 10.11 2.73 2.00
N GLY A 68 10.74 3.79 2.54
CA GLY A 68 10.62 4.15 3.94
C GLY A 68 9.16 4.37 4.36
N VAL A 69 8.39 5.13 3.57
CA VAL A 69 6.96 5.36 3.82
C VAL A 69 6.17 4.04 3.79
N ILE A 70 6.43 3.16 2.82
CA ILE A 70 5.78 1.84 2.76
C ILE A 70 6.03 1.05 4.06
N VAL A 71 7.28 0.96 4.50
CA VAL A 71 7.68 0.24 5.72
C VAL A 71 7.01 0.84 6.97
N GLU A 72 6.88 2.17 7.04
CA GLU A 72 6.15 2.84 8.12
C GLU A 72 4.67 2.46 8.14
N GLN A 73 4.01 2.42 6.98
CA GLN A 73 2.60 2.01 6.87
C GLN A 73 2.42 0.52 7.22
N GLU A 74 3.31 -0.35 6.73
CA GLU A 74 3.31 -1.78 7.09
C GLU A 74 3.52 -1.99 8.60
N SER A 75 4.35 -1.17 9.24
CA SER A 75 4.61 -1.22 10.69
C SER A 75 3.45 -0.64 11.52
N LEU A 76 2.65 0.25 10.94
CA LEU A 76 1.50 0.87 11.58
C LEU A 76 0.27 -0.06 11.59
N ALA A 77 0.03 -0.78 10.49
CA ALA A 77 -1.10 -1.69 10.34
C ALA A 77 -1.29 -2.69 11.50
N PRO A 78 -0.29 -3.47 11.95
CA PRO A 78 -0.48 -4.42 13.04
C PRO A 78 -0.83 -3.72 14.37
N LYS A 79 -0.30 -2.52 14.62
CA LYS A 79 -0.62 -1.73 15.83
C LYS A 79 -2.08 -1.27 15.81
N LEU A 80 -2.58 -0.83 14.66
CA LEU A 80 -3.98 -0.43 14.49
C LEU A 80 -4.93 -1.62 14.65
N LYS A 81 -4.56 -2.78 14.10
CA LYS A 81 -5.32 -4.03 14.29
C LYS A 81 -5.35 -4.44 15.76
N GLU A 82 -4.20 -4.45 16.44
CA GLU A 82 -4.11 -4.78 17.86
C GLU A 82 -5.00 -3.86 18.70
N GLU A 83 -4.90 -2.54 18.49
CA GLU A 83 -5.72 -1.55 19.18
C GLU A 83 -7.22 -1.79 18.95
N ARG A 84 -7.62 -2.07 17.71
CA ARG A 84 -9.02 -2.35 17.38
C ARG A 84 -9.54 -3.64 18.03
N LEU A 85 -8.69 -4.66 18.15
CA LEU A 85 -9.04 -5.95 18.74
C LEU A 85 -9.10 -5.94 20.27
N LYS A 86 -8.74 -4.83 20.94
CA LYS A 86 -9.04 -4.62 22.37
C LYS A 86 -10.53 -4.52 22.67
N ARG A 87 -11.36 -4.28 21.64
CA ARG A 87 -12.83 -4.26 21.71
C ARG A 87 -13.39 -5.51 21.02
N PRO A 88 -14.60 -5.97 21.38
CA PRO A 88 -15.25 -7.06 20.66
C PRO A 88 -15.26 -6.82 19.14
N ALA A 89 -14.99 -7.88 18.38
CA ALA A 89 -14.95 -7.85 16.92
C ALA A 89 -16.03 -8.77 16.37
N SER A 90 -16.78 -8.27 15.39
CA SER A 90 -17.71 -9.09 14.63
C SER A 90 -16.94 -10.10 13.77
N LYS A 91 -17.63 -11.17 13.33
CA LYS A 91 -17.05 -12.10 12.35
C LYS A 91 -16.60 -11.38 11.08
N GLY A 92 -17.35 -10.37 10.64
CA GLY A 92 -17.01 -9.55 9.47
C GLY A 92 -15.68 -8.81 9.62
N ILE A 93 -15.42 -8.21 10.78
CA ILE A 93 -14.15 -7.54 11.07
C ILE A 93 -12.97 -8.52 11.04
N LEU A 94 -13.13 -9.70 11.66
CA LEU A 94 -12.07 -10.71 11.66
C LEU A 94 -11.76 -11.20 10.24
N GLN A 95 -12.80 -11.50 9.47
CA GLN A 95 -12.67 -11.88 8.06
C GLN A 95 -12.07 -10.75 7.21
N TYR A 96 -12.40 -9.49 7.50
CA TYR A 96 -11.81 -8.34 6.83
C TYR A 96 -10.30 -8.27 7.03
N PHE A 97 -9.83 -8.38 8.28
CA PHE A 97 -8.40 -8.39 8.59
C PHE A 97 -7.67 -9.52 7.85
N GLU A 98 -8.20 -10.74 7.89
CA GLU A 98 -7.60 -11.87 7.17
C GLU A 98 -7.57 -11.63 5.65
N ALA A 99 -8.67 -11.14 5.09
CA ALA A 99 -8.81 -10.90 3.66
C ALA A 99 -7.80 -9.87 3.14
N ILE A 100 -7.72 -8.72 3.81
CA ILE A 100 -6.89 -7.60 3.36
C ILE A 100 -5.41 -7.87 3.60
N GLU A 101 -5.04 -8.59 4.66
CA GLU A 101 -3.65 -9.03 4.89
C GLU A 101 -3.16 -9.98 3.79
N LEU A 102 -3.98 -10.97 3.43
CA LEU A 102 -3.66 -11.88 2.32
C LEU A 102 -3.61 -11.14 0.98
N TYR A 103 -4.55 -10.23 0.75
CA TYR A 103 -4.62 -9.47 -0.50
C TYR A 103 -3.41 -8.55 -0.67
N VAL A 104 -3.11 -7.72 0.33
CA VAL A 104 -1.99 -6.77 0.28
C VAL A 104 -0.66 -7.53 0.28
N GLY A 105 -0.48 -8.52 1.14
CA GLY A 105 0.75 -9.34 1.16
C GLY A 105 0.99 -10.06 -0.17
N GLY A 106 -0.06 -10.67 -0.73
CA GLY A 106 0.01 -11.29 -2.06
C GLY A 106 0.31 -10.28 -3.17
N SER A 107 -0.28 -9.09 -3.08
CA SER A 107 0.00 -7.99 -4.01
C SER A 107 1.45 -7.52 -3.93
N CYS A 108 2.03 -7.32 -2.73
CA CYS A 108 3.43 -6.95 -2.57
C CYS A 108 4.36 -8.01 -3.18
N TYR A 109 4.07 -9.29 -2.94
CA TYR A 109 4.82 -10.38 -3.56
C TYR A 109 4.70 -10.37 -5.09
N TRP A 110 3.50 -10.17 -5.62
CA TRP A 110 3.29 -10.08 -7.06
C TRP A 110 4.02 -8.87 -7.66
N HIS A 111 3.97 -7.68 -7.05
CA HIS A 111 4.68 -6.50 -7.55
C HIS A 111 6.20 -6.71 -7.60
N SER A 112 6.77 -7.45 -6.65
CA SER A 112 8.22 -7.71 -6.64
C SER A 112 8.68 -8.78 -7.64
N THR A 113 7.78 -9.64 -8.12
CA THR A 113 8.13 -10.81 -8.96
C THR A 113 7.50 -10.78 -10.35
N ALA A 114 6.45 -9.98 -10.57
CA ALA A 114 5.70 -10.00 -11.81
C ALA A 114 6.52 -9.45 -12.98
N PRO A 115 6.51 -10.11 -14.15
CA PRO A 115 7.19 -9.62 -15.36
C PRO A 115 6.79 -8.21 -15.77
N ARG A 116 5.58 -7.76 -15.38
CA ARG A 116 5.06 -6.42 -15.66
C ARG A 116 6.01 -5.30 -15.20
N TYR A 117 6.75 -5.49 -14.12
CA TYR A 117 7.58 -4.45 -13.49
C TYR A 117 9.08 -4.69 -13.63
N GLN A 118 9.46 -5.80 -14.28
CA GLN A 118 10.84 -6.15 -14.51
C GLN A 118 11.36 -5.44 -15.75
N VAL A 119 12.57 -4.90 -15.67
CA VAL A 119 13.33 -4.44 -16.83
C VAL A 119 14.27 -5.60 -17.16
N PHE A 120 14.04 -6.26 -18.29
CA PHE A 120 14.94 -7.29 -18.79
C PHE A 120 16.05 -6.59 -19.59
N GLU A 121 17.31 -6.88 -19.25
CA GLU A 121 18.48 -6.50 -20.05
C GLU A 121 18.59 -7.32 -21.33
#